data_AF-A0A3C1LKG6-F1
#
_entry.id   AF-A0A3C1LKG6-F1
#
_cell.length_a   1.000
_cell.length_b   1.000
_cell.length_c   1.000
_cell.angle_alpha   90.00
_cell.angle_beta   90.00
_cell.angle_gamma   90.00
#
_symmetry.space_group_name_H-M   'P 1'
#
loop_
_entity.id
_entity.type
_entity.pdbx_description
1 polymer ?
#
loop_
_entity_poly.entity_id
_entity_poly.type
_entity_poly.pdbx_seq_one_letter_code
_entity_poly.pdbx_strand_id
1 'polypeptide(L)'
;SYISMAIENPYIPLFVVNEMNKRPTQFLEKLYRGGMPEMHKFAAQLDAEVAAGNIRAVSPAQLIMNIMSMCVFPFIGKPVFASIMGIDDLQYRYMMEQRKTFIPQFILQALKP
;
A
#
# COMPACT_ATOMS: atom_id res chain seq x y z
N SER A 1 -1.99 2.69 11.77
CA SER A 1 -1.33 2.36 10.49
C SER A 1 -2.20 1.40 9.70
N TYR A 2 -2.24 1.48 8.36
CA TYR A 2 -2.99 0.57 7.48
C TYR A 2 -2.71 -0.90 7.82
N ILE A 3 -1.44 -1.24 8.04
CA ILE A 3 -1.01 -2.62 8.34
C ILE A 3 -1.61 -3.13 9.66
N SER A 4 -1.70 -2.29 10.71
CA SER A 4 -2.35 -2.70 11.97
C SER A 4 -3.81 -3.07 11.73
N MET A 5 -4.55 -2.22 11.00
CA MET A 5 -5.95 -2.48 10.67
C MET A 5 -6.12 -3.78 9.87
N ALA A 6 -5.25 -4.03 8.90
CA ALA A 6 -5.30 -5.22 8.07
C ALA A 6 -4.90 -6.51 8.83
N ILE A 7 -4.02 -6.41 9.83
CA ILE A 7 -3.68 -7.52 10.73
C ILE A 7 -4.85 -7.83 11.68
N GLU A 8 -5.46 -6.80 12.25
CA GLU A 8 -6.61 -6.93 13.16
C GLU A 8 -7.87 -7.41 12.43
N ASN A 9 -8.00 -7.06 11.15
CA ASN A 9 -9.17 -7.37 10.33
C ASN A 9 -8.78 -8.00 8.98
N PRO A 10 -8.33 -9.27 8.94
CA PRO A 10 -7.78 -9.90 7.74
C PRO A 10 -8.74 -9.98 6.54
N TYR A 11 -10.05 -9.95 6.80
CA TYR A 11 -11.10 -10.01 5.76
C TYR A 11 -11.37 -8.66 5.10
N ILE A 12 -11.00 -7.54 5.73
CA ILE A 12 -11.31 -6.19 5.24
C ILE A 12 -10.59 -5.87 3.92
N PRO A 13 -9.28 -6.14 3.74
CA PRO A 13 -8.61 -5.92 2.46
C PRO A 13 -9.28 -6.66 1.29
N LEU A 14 -9.68 -7.91 1.50
CA LEU A 14 -10.37 -8.72 0.49
C LEU A 14 -11.78 -8.18 0.21
N PHE A 15 -12.52 -7.80 1.25
CA PHE A 15 -13.84 -7.17 1.10
C PHE A 15 -13.76 -5.86 0.31
N VAL A 16 -12.80 -5.00 0.64
CA VAL A 16 -12.58 -3.71 -0.05
C VAL A 16 -12.33 -3.93 -1.53
N VAL A 17 -11.43 -4.85 -1.89
CA VAL A 17 -11.16 -5.16 -3.30
C VAL A 17 -12.38 -5.77 -4.01
N ASN A 18 -13.12 -6.63 -3.33
CA ASN A 18 -14.35 -7.20 -3.90
C ASN A 18 -15.42 -6.13 -4.15
N GLU A 19 -15.65 -5.20 -3.22
CA GLU A 19 -16.62 -4.11 -3.40
C GLU A 19 -16.16 -3.10 -4.44
N MET A 20 -14.87 -2.78 -4.50
CA MET A 20 -14.28 -1.97 -5.58
C MET A 20 -14.57 -2.56 -6.95
N ASN A 21 -14.40 -3.87 -7.11
CA ASN A 21 -14.64 -4.55 -8.38
C ASN A 21 -16.13 -4.68 -8.73
N LYS A 22 -16.98 -4.96 -7.73
CA LYS A 22 -18.44 -5.15 -7.94
C LYS A 22 -19.17 -3.83 -8.19
N ARG A 23 -18.80 -2.78 -7.47
CA ARG A 23 -19.54 -1.50 -7.39
C ARG A 23 -18.58 -0.31 -7.36
N PRO A 24 -17.74 -0.13 -8.41
CA PRO A 24 -16.65 0.85 -8.40
C PRO A 24 -17.16 2.27 -8.12
N THR A 25 -18.19 2.74 -8.82
CA THR A 25 -18.72 4.10 -8.65
C THR A 25 -19.24 4.34 -7.23
N GLN A 26 -20.01 3.42 -6.67
CA GLN A 26 -20.62 3.54 -5.33
C GLN A 26 -19.56 3.42 -4.23
N PHE A 27 -18.55 2.59 -4.45
CA PHE A 27 -17.40 2.47 -3.56
C PHE A 27 -16.61 3.79 -3.56
N LEU A 28 -16.32 4.34 -4.73
CA LEU A 28 -15.62 5.62 -4.89
C LEU A 28 -16.42 6.76 -4.25
N GLU A 29 -17.73 6.86 -4.49
CA GLU A 29 -18.58 7.86 -3.83
C GLU A 29 -18.52 7.77 -2.29
N LYS A 30 -18.55 6.56 -1.73
CA LYS A 30 -18.45 6.35 -0.28
C LYS A 30 -17.05 6.67 0.26
N LEU A 31 -16.01 6.31 -0.48
CA LEU A 31 -14.61 6.60 -0.12
C LEU A 31 -14.35 8.12 -0.18
N TYR A 32 -14.87 8.80 -1.20
CA TYR A 32 -14.70 10.23 -1.43
C TYR A 32 -15.55 11.13 -0.53
N ARG A 33 -16.51 10.59 0.23
CA ARG A 33 -17.12 11.33 1.35
C ARG A 33 -16.08 11.73 2.41
N GLY A 34 -14.93 11.05 2.48
CA GLY A 34 -13.77 11.43 3.29
C GLY A 34 -12.77 12.34 2.58
N GLY A 35 -13.05 12.76 1.33
CA GLY A 35 -12.13 13.50 0.45
C GLY A 35 -11.35 12.59 -0.49
N MET A 36 -11.15 13.05 -1.73
CA MET A 36 -10.28 12.37 -2.69
C MET A 36 -8.82 12.73 -2.39
N PRO A 37 -7.88 11.77 -2.38
CA PRO A 37 -6.47 12.08 -2.24
C PRO A 37 -6.05 13.12 -3.28
N GLU A 38 -5.44 14.22 -2.84
CA GLU A 38 -5.03 15.31 -3.72
C GLU A 38 -3.74 14.93 -4.45
N MET A 39 -3.88 14.11 -5.50
CA MET A 39 -2.76 13.62 -6.32
C MET A 39 -1.86 14.74 -6.86
N HIS A 40 -2.42 15.92 -7.11
CA HIS A 40 -1.67 17.09 -7.56
C HIS A 40 -0.69 17.60 -6.49
N LYS A 41 -1.08 17.62 -5.20
CA LYS A 41 -0.19 18.03 -4.12
C LYS A 41 0.94 17.03 -3.92
N PHE A 42 0.62 15.74 -4.03
CA PHE A 42 1.62 14.68 -3.95
C PHE A 42 2.64 14.78 -5.10
N ALA A 43 2.17 15.00 -6.33
CA ALA A 43 3.05 15.19 -7.48
C ALA A 43 3.97 16.41 -7.28
N ALA A 44 3.41 17.55 -6.87
CA ALA A 44 4.18 18.76 -6.61
C ALA A 44 5.25 18.57 -5.52
N GLN A 45 4.95 17.81 -4.47
CA GLN A 45 5.94 17.46 -3.43
C GLN A 45 7.09 16.62 -3.99
N LEU A 46 6.79 15.62 -4.82
CA LEU A 46 7.83 14.81 -5.46
C LEU A 46 8.70 15.64 -6.39
N ASP A 47 8.11 16.49 -7.22
CA ASP A 47 8.85 17.34 -8.16
C ASP A 47 9.80 18.30 -7.41
N ALA A 48 9.38 18.84 -6.27
CA ALA A 48 10.22 19.68 -5.42
C ALA A 48 11.42 18.91 -4.84
N GLU A 49 11.20 17.69 -4.34
CA GLU A 49 12.28 16.84 -3.79
C GLU A 49 13.25 16.36 -4.87
N VAL A 50 12.76 16.12 -6.09
CA VAL A 50 13.60 15.81 -7.26
C VAL A 50 14.44 17.03 -7.63
N ALA A 51 13.85 18.22 -7.69
CA ALA A 51 14.57 19.47 -7.98
C ALA A 51 15.64 19.81 -6.92
N ALA A 52 15.37 19.46 -5.66
CA ALA A 52 16.33 19.58 -4.56
C ALA A 52 17.45 18.52 -4.58
N GLY A 53 17.35 17.49 -5.43
CA GLY A 53 18.31 16.38 -5.50
C GLY A 53 18.22 15.41 -4.32
N ASN A 54 17.14 15.45 -3.54
CA ASN A 54 16.93 14.56 -2.40
C ASN A 54 16.48 13.17 -2.82
N ILE A 55 15.77 13.08 -3.95
CA ILE A 55 15.28 11.84 -4.55
C ILE A 55 15.51 11.83 -6.06
N ARG A 56 15.60 10.63 -6.66
CA ARG A 56 15.59 10.48 -8.12
C ARG A 56 14.21 10.78 -8.71
N ALA A 57 14.17 11.12 -10.00
CA ALA A 57 12.92 11.27 -10.74
C ALA A 57 12.07 9.98 -10.70
N VAL A 58 10.78 10.13 -10.41
CA VAL A 58 9.82 9.03 -10.29
C VAL A 58 8.43 9.48 -10.70
N SER A 59 7.67 8.61 -11.39
CA SER A 59 6.25 8.88 -11.67
C SER A 59 5.43 8.80 -10.37
N PRO A 60 4.67 9.86 -9.99
CA PRO A 60 3.82 9.84 -8.81
C PRO A 60 2.80 8.70 -8.81
N ALA A 61 2.20 8.42 -9.98
CA ALA A 61 1.24 7.34 -10.14
C ALA A 61 1.87 5.96 -9.90
N GLN A 62 3.06 5.72 -10.45
CA GLN A 62 3.79 4.45 -10.24
C GLN A 62 4.21 4.29 -8.78
N LEU A 63 4.66 5.36 -8.13
CA LEU A 63 5.05 5.31 -6.73
C LEU A 63 3.86 4.92 -5.83
N ILE A 64 2.69 5.53 -6.02
CA ILE A 64 1.48 5.17 -5.27
C ILE A 64 1.03 3.75 -5.56
N MET A 65 1.01 3.32 -6.84
CA MET A 65 0.63 1.94 -7.18
C MET A 65 1.56 0.91 -6.54
N ASN A 66 2.86 1.18 -6.47
CA ASN A 66 3.83 0.31 -5.81
C ASN A 66 3.62 0.27 -4.28
N ILE A 67 3.43 1.42 -3.64
CA ILE A 67 3.14 1.50 -2.20
C ILE A 67 1.87 0.70 -1.88
N MET A 68 0.80 0.93 -2.62
CA MET A 68 -0.48 0.25 -2.44
C MET A 68 -0.35 -1.26 -2.66
N SER A 69 0.33 -1.68 -3.72
CA SER A 69 0.60 -3.10 -3.99
C SER A 69 1.33 -3.76 -2.82
N MET A 70 2.39 -3.14 -2.31
CA MET A 70 3.15 -3.68 -1.18
C MET A 70 2.37 -3.69 0.14
N CYS A 71 1.44 -2.77 0.33
CA CYS A 71 0.60 -2.73 1.52
C CYS A 71 -0.54 -3.75 1.43
N VAL A 72 -1.29 -3.78 0.33
CA VAL A 72 -2.56 -4.51 0.22
C VAL A 72 -2.37 -5.96 -0.20
N PHE A 73 -1.53 -6.22 -1.21
CA PHE A 73 -1.44 -7.53 -1.85
C PHE A 73 -1.00 -8.66 -0.91
N PRO A 74 -0.08 -8.47 0.06
CA PRO A 74 0.27 -9.52 1.02
C PRO A 74 -0.90 -10.00 1.89
N PHE A 75 -1.92 -9.17 2.12
CA PHE A 75 -3.10 -9.60 2.88
C PHE A 75 -4.05 -10.43 2.01
N ILE A 76 -4.25 -10.02 0.76
CA ILE A 76 -5.10 -10.74 -0.20
C ILE A 76 -4.45 -12.08 -0.57
N GLY A 77 -3.15 -12.09 -0.82
CA GLY A 77 -2.37 -13.25 -1.23
C GLY A 77 -1.91 -14.16 -0.08
N LYS A 78 -2.33 -13.90 1.17
CA LYS A 78 -1.90 -14.68 2.35
C LYS A 78 -1.86 -16.20 2.12
N PRO A 79 -2.93 -16.88 1.64
CA PRO A 79 -2.90 -18.34 1.51
C PRO A 79 -1.82 -18.83 0.54
N VAL A 80 -1.54 -18.06 -0.52
CA VAL A 80 -0.50 -18.39 -1.49
C VAL A 80 0.88 -18.19 -0.87
N PHE A 81 1.14 -17.04 -0.24
CA PHE A 81 2.44 -16.75 0.35
C PHE A 81 2.77 -17.68 1.53
N ALA A 82 1.80 -17.95 2.41
CA ALA A 82 1.98 -18.88 3.53
C ALA A 82 2.30 -20.30 3.02
N SER A 83 1.61 -20.76 1.96
CA SER A 83 1.86 -22.07 1.36
C SER A 83 3.23 -22.17 0.69
N ILE A 84 3.64 -21.16 -0.09
CA ILE A 84 4.94 -21.16 -0.78
C ILE A 84 6.10 -21.10 0.22
N MET A 85 5.95 -20.35 1.31
CA MET A 85 6.98 -20.19 2.33
C MET A 85 6.99 -21.32 3.37
N GLY A 86 5.94 -22.15 3.42
CA GLY A 86 5.80 -23.21 4.42
C GLY A 86 5.70 -22.68 5.86
N ILE A 87 5.03 -21.54 6.05
CA ILE A 87 4.94 -20.86 7.35
C ILE A 87 3.51 -20.85 7.90
N ASP A 88 3.42 -20.83 9.23
CA ASP A 88 2.14 -20.73 9.94
C ASP A 88 1.62 -19.29 10.03
N ASP A 89 0.42 -19.17 10.61
CA ASP A 89 -0.27 -17.89 10.78
C ASP A 89 0.46 -16.91 11.72
N LEU A 90 1.18 -17.42 12.73
CA LEU A 90 1.92 -16.60 13.68
C LEU A 90 3.16 -16.00 13.02
N GLN A 91 3.90 -16.83 12.26
CA GLN A 91 5.03 -16.42 11.45
C GLN A 91 4.61 -15.41 10.37
N TYR A 92 3.49 -15.66 9.69
CA TYR A 92 2.96 -14.72 8.71
C TYR A 92 2.60 -13.38 9.34
N ARG A 93 1.93 -13.40 10.50
CA ARG A 93 1.58 -12.19 11.25
C ARG A 93 2.83 -11.41 11.67
N TYR A 94 3.87 -12.09 12.14
CA TYR A 94 5.14 -11.46 12.48
C TYR A 94 5.78 -10.77 11.27
N MET A 95 5.75 -11.40 10.09
CA MET A 95 6.21 -10.75 8.86
C MET A 95 5.36 -9.53 8.51
N MET A 96 4.04 -9.59 8.66
CA MET A 96 3.17 -8.43 8.41
C MET A 96 3.46 -7.26 9.36
N GLU A 97 3.77 -7.54 10.62
CA GLU A 97 4.23 -6.51 11.57
C GLU A 97 5.54 -5.85 11.12
N GLN A 98 6.52 -6.64 10.67
CA GLN A 98 7.78 -6.12 10.12
C GLN A 98 7.58 -5.22 8.89
N ARG A 99 6.50 -5.41 8.11
CA ARG A 99 6.20 -4.55 6.95
C ARG A 99 6.02 -3.07 7.32
N LYS A 100 5.65 -2.76 8.57
CA LYS A 100 5.48 -1.38 9.06
C LYS A 100 6.76 -0.57 8.95
N THR A 101 7.92 -1.20 9.15
CA THR A 101 9.24 -0.58 9.04
C THR A 101 9.90 -0.88 7.70
N PHE A 102 9.73 -2.10 7.19
CA PHE A 102 10.33 -2.52 5.92
C PHE A 102 9.84 -1.71 4.72
N ILE A 103 8.53 -1.47 4.57
CA ILE A 103 8.00 -0.78 3.37
C ILE A 103 8.53 0.66 3.26
N PRO A 104 8.47 1.51 4.32
CA PRO A 104 9.06 2.85 4.25
C PRO A 104 10.54 2.83 3.88
N GLN A 105 11.33 1.94 4.49
CA GLN A 105 12.76 1.80 4.19
C GLN A 105 13.00 1.40 2.73
N PHE A 106 12.24 0.42 2.23
CA PHE A 106 12.32 -0.06 0.86
C PHE A 106 11.99 1.05 -0.15
N ILE A 107 10.93 1.82 0.10
CA ILE A 107 10.54 2.97 -0.73
C ILE A 107 11.61 4.05 -0.72
N LEU A 108 12.07 4.47 0.46
CA LEU A 108 13.09 5.51 0.58
C LEU A 108 14.39 5.09 -0.11
N GLN A 109 14.79 3.83 0.02
CA GLN A 109 15.94 3.29 -0.68
C GLN A 109 15.75 3.28 -2.20
N ALA A 110 14.56 2.92 -2.67
CA ALA A 110 14.22 2.94 -4.09
C ALA A 110 14.13 4.36 -4.68
N LEU A 111 14.03 5.39 -3.84
CA LEU A 111 13.97 6.80 -4.22
C LEU A 111 15.31 7.53 -4.10
N LYS A 112 16.36 6.88 -3.60
CA LYS A 112 17.69 7.49 -3.53
C LYS A 112 18.13 8.02 -4.92
N PRO A 113 18.78 9.20 -4.99
CA PRO A 113 19.30 9.79 -6.23
C PRO A 113 20.23 8.85 -7.00
#